data_AF-A0A3N9XAU5-F1
#
_entry.id   AF-A0A3N9XAU5-F1
#
_cell.length_a   1.000
_cell.length_b   1.000
_cell.length_c   1.000
_cell.angle_alpha   90.00
_cell.angle_beta   90.00
_cell.angle_gamma   90.00
#
_symmetry.space_group_name_H-M   'P 1'
#
loop_
_entity.id
_entity.type
_entity.pdbx_description
1 polymer ?
#
loop_
_entity_poly.entity_id
_entity_poly.type
_entity_poly.pdbx_seq_one_letter_code
_entity_poly.pdbx_strand_id
1 'polypeptide(L)'
;MSTVRTGPVIGLLVQIVLLAVLAETVGLGTAGWVAGLAYGVVLCALLSRGMSRSGAGALSPADRVTLSRAILVGGVTALAADSFGRSAPITLMVVLTSVALALDAVDGYTARRTGTTSELGARFDMEIDSVLVLVLCLHVAPAVGGWVLVIGAMRYLFGAATWMLEWMRGSAPPRYWSKVVAAIQGVVLTVAMADVLPAPLTTLMLVVSVALLVESFGRDVAWLWTNRHLRHTVIDGAQGAMVQPASSASHSAPGTGAGLAELTPSKTDGLQWSDRPTVAVARRGIARV
;
A
#
# COMPACT_ATOMS: atom_id res chain seq x y z
N MET A 1 12.19 -5.14 -30.00
CA MET A 1 11.58 -6.44 -29.62
C MET A 1 10.89 -6.25 -28.28
N SER A 2 9.56 -6.29 -28.24
CA SER A 2 8.83 -6.18 -26.96
C SER A 2 9.11 -7.43 -26.13
N THR A 3 9.82 -7.30 -25.03
CA THR A 3 9.94 -8.37 -24.05
C THR A 3 8.53 -8.69 -23.55
N VAL A 4 7.99 -9.84 -23.98
CA VAL A 4 6.70 -10.33 -23.49
C VAL A 4 6.88 -10.56 -21.99
N ARG A 5 6.29 -9.70 -21.17
CA ARG A 5 6.30 -9.86 -19.71
C ARG A 5 5.39 -11.03 -19.37
N THR A 6 6.00 -12.18 -19.10
CA THR A 6 5.30 -13.45 -18.88
C THR A 6 4.45 -13.46 -17.61
N GLY A 7 4.82 -12.69 -16.58
CA GLY A 7 4.11 -12.66 -15.28
C GLY A 7 2.60 -12.35 -15.37
N PRO A 8 2.19 -11.18 -15.88
CA PRO A 8 0.77 -10.82 -15.99
C PRO A 8 -0.05 -11.79 -16.86
N VAL A 9 0.53 -12.27 -17.96
CA VAL A 9 -0.14 -13.21 -18.87
C VAL A 9 -0.36 -14.57 -18.20
N ILE A 10 0.66 -15.08 -17.49
CA ILE A 10 0.52 -16.30 -16.69
C ILE A 10 -0.57 -16.11 -15.64
N GLY A 11 -0.59 -14.97 -14.94
CA GLY A 11 -1.65 -14.67 -13.97
C GLY A 11 -3.05 -14.72 -14.57
N LEU A 12 -3.24 -14.13 -15.76
CA LEU A 12 -4.51 -14.17 -16.47
C LEU A 12 -4.90 -15.60 -16.90
N LEU A 13 -3.95 -16.38 -17.42
CA LEU A 13 -4.20 -17.77 -17.80
C LEU A 13 -4.60 -18.63 -16.59
N VAL A 14 -3.89 -18.50 -15.47
CA VAL A 14 -4.23 -19.20 -14.23
C VAL A 14 -5.59 -18.75 -13.71
N GLN A 15 -5.95 -17.47 -13.82
CA GLN A 15 -7.28 -16.98 -13.49
C GLN A 15 -8.36 -17.66 -14.35
N ILE A 16 -8.16 -17.75 -15.66
CA ILE A 16 -9.12 -18.42 -16.57
C ILE A 16 -9.26 -19.90 -16.21
N VAL A 17 -8.16 -20.59 -15.93
CA VAL A 17 -8.18 -21.99 -15.48
C VAL A 17 -8.94 -22.14 -14.17
N LEU A 18 -8.71 -21.26 -13.19
CA LEU A 18 -9.46 -21.26 -11.94
C LEU A 18 -10.96 -21.09 -12.18
N LEU A 19 -11.37 -20.14 -13.03
CA LEU A 19 -12.78 -19.92 -13.36
C LEU A 19 -13.39 -21.14 -14.06
N ALA A 20 -12.66 -21.80 -14.96
CA ALA A 20 -13.10 -23.03 -15.59
C ALA A 20 -13.30 -24.16 -14.56
N VAL A 21 -12.36 -24.32 -13.62
CA VAL A 21 -12.50 -25.30 -12.53
C VAL A 21 -13.71 -24.99 -11.65
N LEU A 22 -13.95 -23.73 -11.31
CA LEU A 22 -15.14 -23.31 -10.55
C LEU A 22 -16.43 -23.55 -11.34
N ALA A 23 -16.40 -23.36 -12.66
CA ALA A 23 -17.51 -23.65 -13.55
C ALA A 23 -17.87 -25.14 -13.57
N GLU A 24 -16.88 -26.02 -13.67
CA GLU A 24 -17.09 -27.48 -13.69
C GLU A 24 -17.50 -28.02 -12.30
N THR A 25 -16.97 -27.45 -11.21
CA THR A 25 -17.20 -28.00 -9.86
C THR A 25 -18.48 -27.52 -9.21
N VAL A 26 -18.79 -26.22 -9.31
CA VAL A 26 -19.96 -25.62 -8.64
C VAL A 26 -20.98 -25.07 -9.64
N GLY A 27 -20.72 -25.18 -10.95
CA GLY A 27 -21.61 -24.67 -11.97
C GLY A 27 -21.60 -23.15 -12.07
N LEU A 28 -20.43 -22.49 -12.03
CA LEU A 28 -20.31 -21.05 -12.26
C LEU A 28 -21.02 -20.62 -13.55
N GLY A 29 -21.91 -19.64 -13.47
CA GLY A 29 -22.64 -19.16 -14.65
C GLY A 29 -22.20 -17.78 -15.11
N THR A 30 -23.04 -17.16 -15.94
CA THR A 30 -22.62 -16.01 -16.75
C THR A 30 -22.16 -14.82 -15.92
N ALA A 31 -22.85 -14.50 -14.83
CA ALA A 31 -22.47 -13.42 -13.92
C ALA A 31 -21.10 -13.66 -13.29
N GLY A 32 -20.87 -14.87 -12.75
CA GLY A 32 -19.58 -15.24 -12.18
C GLY A 32 -18.43 -15.24 -13.18
N TRP A 33 -18.66 -15.77 -14.39
CA TRP A 33 -17.68 -15.73 -15.49
C TRP A 33 -17.30 -14.30 -15.88
N VAL A 34 -18.29 -13.44 -16.11
CA VAL A 34 -18.07 -12.05 -16.51
C VAL A 34 -17.31 -11.30 -15.42
N ALA A 35 -17.74 -11.41 -14.16
CA ALA A 35 -17.08 -10.75 -13.04
C ALA A 35 -15.64 -11.24 -12.83
N GLY A 36 -15.43 -12.56 -12.83
CA GLY A 36 -14.11 -13.16 -12.66
C GLY A 36 -13.15 -12.82 -13.81
N LEU A 37 -13.63 -12.84 -15.05
CA LEU A 37 -12.82 -12.49 -16.22
C LEU A 37 -12.51 -10.99 -16.26
N ALA A 38 -13.49 -10.13 -15.97
CA ALA A 38 -13.29 -8.69 -15.88
C ALA A 38 -12.24 -8.36 -14.81
N TYR A 39 -12.33 -8.98 -13.62
CA TYR A 39 -11.32 -8.86 -12.57
C TYR A 39 -9.94 -9.31 -13.07
N GLY A 40 -9.83 -10.48 -13.69
CA GLY A 40 -8.57 -11.00 -14.23
C GLY A 40 -7.93 -10.09 -15.28
N VAL A 41 -8.73 -9.50 -16.17
CA VAL A 41 -8.26 -8.55 -17.18
C VAL A 41 -7.77 -7.26 -16.53
N VAL A 42 -8.52 -6.71 -15.57
CA VAL A 42 -8.13 -5.51 -14.81
C VAL A 42 -6.82 -5.77 -14.05
N LEU A 43 -6.71 -6.90 -13.36
CA LEU A 43 -5.51 -7.35 -12.67
C LEU A 43 -4.31 -7.42 -13.62
N CYS A 44 -4.45 -8.08 -14.77
CA CYS A 44 -3.41 -8.18 -15.79
C CYS A 44 -2.97 -6.80 -16.31
N ALA A 45 -3.93 -5.91 -16.57
CA ALA A 45 -3.66 -4.56 -17.03
C ALA A 45 -2.95 -3.69 -15.97
N LEU A 46 -3.39 -3.76 -14.71
CA LEU A 46 -2.78 -3.03 -13.59
C LEU A 46 -1.34 -3.51 -13.35
N LEU A 47 -1.11 -4.82 -13.32
CA LEU A 47 0.22 -5.38 -13.12
C LEU A 47 1.15 -5.04 -14.29
N SER A 48 0.66 -5.15 -15.53
CA SER A 48 1.43 -4.79 -16.74
C SER A 48 1.82 -3.31 -16.74
N ARG A 49 0.90 -2.41 -16.38
CA ARG A 49 1.17 -0.97 -16.26
C ARG A 49 2.13 -0.67 -15.11
N GLY A 50 1.96 -1.33 -13.96
CA GLY A 50 2.84 -1.21 -12.81
C GLY A 50 4.27 -1.58 -13.17
N MET A 51 4.47 -2.78 -13.73
CA MET A 51 5.80 -3.26 -14.13
C MET A 51 6.43 -2.35 -15.20
N SER A 52 5.62 -1.79 -16.09
CA SER A 52 6.10 -0.85 -17.11
C SER A 52 6.60 0.46 -16.51
N ARG A 53 5.91 0.99 -15.50
CA ARG A 53 6.32 2.22 -14.80
C ARG A 53 7.53 2.01 -13.88
N SER A 54 7.66 0.85 -13.26
CA SER A 54 8.79 0.55 -12.37
C SER A 54 10.03 0.03 -13.09
N GLY A 55 9.95 -0.23 -14.41
CA GLY A 55 11.06 -0.83 -15.16
C GLY A 55 11.35 -2.29 -14.80
N ALA A 56 10.49 -2.95 -14.00
CA ALA A 56 10.74 -4.31 -13.52
C ALA A 56 10.57 -5.35 -14.65
N GLY A 57 11.65 -6.11 -14.92
CA GLY A 57 11.65 -7.19 -15.92
C GLY A 57 11.01 -8.50 -15.44
N ALA A 58 10.95 -8.72 -14.13
CA ALA A 58 10.37 -9.93 -13.52
C ALA A 58 9.71 -9.61 -12.17
N LEU A 59 8.77 -10.47 -11.75
CA LEU A 59 8.11 -10.40 -10.44
C LEU A 59 9.05 -10.93 -9.34
N SER A 60 9.15 -10.21 -8.23
CA SER A 60 9.87 -10.69 -7.05
C SER A 60 9.16 -11.91 -6.43
N PRO A 61 9.83 -12.70 -5.58
CA PRO A 61 9.18 -13.82 -4.89
C PRO A 61 7.94 -13.39 -4.10
N ALA A 62 7.97 -12.21 -3.45
CA ALA A 62 6.82 -11.66 -2.73
C ALA A 62 5.67 -11.31 -3.70
N ASP A 63 5.97 -10.64 -4.81
CA ASP A 63 4.94 -10.27 -5.81
C ASP A 63 4.26 -11.50 -6.43
N ARG A 64 4.95 -12.65 -6.51
CA ARG A 64 4.34 -13.92 -6.96
C ARG A 64 3.31 -14.44 -5.96
N VAL A 65 3.59 -14.35 -4.66
CA VAL A 65 2.62 -14.75 -3.62
C VAL A 65 1.41 -13.82 -3.64
N THR A 66 1.64 -12.52 -3.77
CA THR A 66 0.58 -11.52 -3.92
C THR A 66 -0.25 -11.75 -5.20
N LEU A 67 0.37 -12.19 -6.31
CA LEU A 67 -0.34 -12.56 -7.53
C LEU A 67 -1.21 -13.82 -7.32
N SER A 68 -0.68 -14.85 -6.64
CA SER A 68 -1.46 -16.03 -6.28
C SER A 68 -2.67 -15.68 -5.42
N ARG A 69 -2.48 -14.80 -4.43
CA ARG A 69 -3.56 -14.24 -3.61
C ARG A 69 -4.58 -13.49 -4.46
N ALA A 70 -4.14 -12.63 -5.37
CA ALA A 70 -5.02 -11.92 -6.29
C ALA A 70 -5.89 -12.87 -7.15
N ILE A 71 -5.33 -13.98 -7.61
CA ILE A 71 -6.08 -15.01 -8.35
C ILE A 71 -7.20 -15.60 -7.48
N LEU A 72 -6.93 -15.90 -6.21
CA LEU A 72 -7.97 -16.37 -5.27
C LEU A 72 -9.07 -15.33 -5.08
N VAL A 73 -8.70 -14.05 -4.93
CA VAL A 73 -9.67 -12.94 -4.84
C VAL A 73 -10.52 -12.86 -6.10
N GLY A 74 -9.96 -13.12 -7.28
CA GLY A 74 -10.73 -13.23 -8.52
C GLY A 74 -11.75 -14.37 -8.51
N GLY A 75 -11.40 -15.52 -7.94
CA GLY A 75 -12.33 -16.62 -7.69
C GLY A 75 -13.46 -16.24 -6.72
N VAL A 76 -13.13 -15.58 -5.60
CA VAL A 76 -14.12 -15.07 -4.64
C VAL A 76 -15.04 -14.04 -5.30
N THR A 77 -14.50 -13.15 -6.15
CA THR A 77 -15.27 -12.17 -6.93
C THR A 77 -16.26 -12.85 -7.86
N ALA A 78 -15.83 -13.90 -8.57
CA ALA A 78 -16.69 -14.67 -9.45
C ALA A 78 -17.85 -15.32 -8.68
N LEU A 79 -17.55 -15.99 -7.57
CA LEU A 79 -18.56 -16.65 -6.74
C LEU A 79 -19.52 -15.65 -6.09
N ALA A 80 -19.00 -14.52 -5.60
CA ALA A 80 -19.82 -13.44 -5.05
C ALA A 80 -20.76 -12.83 -6.10
N ALA A 81 -20.31 -12.61 -7.32
CA ALA A 81 -21.18 -12.12 -8.40
C ALA A 81 -22.26 -13.14 -8.77
N ASP A 82 -21.92 -14.43 -8.78
CA ASP A 82 -22.86 -15.50 -9.11
C ASP A 82 -23.91 -15.73 -8.01
N SER A 83 -23.56 -15.43 -6.76
CA SER A 83 -24.45 -15.57 -5.59
C SER A 83 -25.73 -14.72 -5.65
N PHE A 84 -25.75 -13.66 -6.45
CA PHE A 84 -26.94 -12.82 -6.62
C PHE A 84 -28.03 -13.51 -7.45
N GLY A 85 -27.65 -14.44 -8.33
CA GLY A 85 -28.58 -15.14 -9.21
C GLY A 85 -28.87 -16.58 -8.77
N ARG A 86 -28.01 -17.19 -7.96
CA ARG A 86 -28.08 -18.62 -7.56
C ARG A 86 -27.51 -18.84 -6.15
N SER A 87 -27.81 -20.00 -5.57
CA SER A 87 -27.27 -20.39 -4.26
C SER A 87 -25.74 -20.42 -4.28
N ALA A 88 -25.13 -19.62 -3.41
CA ALA A 88 -23.69 -19.49 -3.32
C ALA A 88 -23.05 -20.70 -2.60
N PRO A 89 -21.89 -21.21 -3.05
CA PRO A 89 -21.13 -22.20 -2.31
C PRO A 89 -20.36 -21.52 -1.17
N ILE A 90 -21.06 -21.13 -0.10
CA ILE A 90 -20.48 -20.36 1.02
C ILE A 90 -19.23 -21.03 1.58
N THR A 91 -19.22 -22.36 1.76
CA THR A 91 -18.05 -23.10 2.24
C THR A 91 -16.82 -22.87 1.36
N LEU A 92 -16.98 -22.90 0.03
CA LEU A 92 -15.88 -22.67 -0.90
C LEU A 92 -15.40 -21.22 -0.86
N MET A 93 -16.32 -20.26 -0.77
CA MET A 93 -15.98 -18.83 -0.64
C MET A 93 -15.19 -18.57 0.65
N VAL A 94 -15.61 -19.18 1.77
CA VAL A 94 -14.90 -19.10 3.05
C VAL A 94 -13.50 -19.71 2.93
N VAL A 95 -13.36 -20.89 2.32
CA VAL A 95 -12.05 -21.52 2.11
C VAL A 95 -11.14 -20.65 1.25
N LEU A 96 -11.60 -20.18 0.09
CA LEU A 96 -10.79 -19.35 -0.80
C LEU A 96 -10.37 -18.04 -0.14
N THR A 97 -11.29 -17.39 0.58
CA THR A 97 -11.03 -16.14 1.31
C THR A 97 -10.05 -16.36 2.45
N SER A 98 -10.21 -17.45 3.22
CA SER A 98 -9.30 -17.78 4.33
C SER A 98 -7.89 -18.06 3.82
N VAL A 99 -7.76 -18.79 2.71
CA VAL A 99 -6.46 -19.02 2.07
C VAL A 99 -5.86 -17.71 1.57
N ALA A 100 -6.66 -16.82 0.96
CA ALA A 100 -6.18 -15.51 0.52
C ALA A 100 -5.65 -14.66 1.69
N LEU A 101 -6.37 -14.62 2.82
CA LEU A 101 -5.94 -13.92 4.05
C LEU A 101 -4.69 -14.57 4.67
N ALA A 102 -4.58 -15.90 4.64
CA ALA A 102 -3.37 -16.57 5.12
C ALA A 102 -2.15 -16.24 4.24
N LEU A 103 -2.34 -16.15 2.91
CA LEU A 103 -1.27 -15.79 1.97
C LEU A 103 -0.80 -14.34 2.17
N ASP A 104 -1.66 -13.42 2.61
CA ASP A 104 -1.27 -12.05 3.00
C ASP A 104 -0.31 -12.04 4.20
N ALA A 105 -0.57 -12.86 5.21
CA ALA A 105 0.37 -12.98 6.33
C ALA A 105 1.74 -13.52 5.86
N VAL A 106 1.73 -14.47 4.91
CA VAL A 106 2.93 -15.10 4.36
C VAL A 106 3.72 -14.17 3.44
N ASP A 107 3.08 -13.39 2.57
CA ASP A 107 3.78 -12.44 1.70
C ASP A 107 4.43 -11.31 2.52
N GLY A 108 3.73 -10.80 3.54
CA GLY A 108 4.26 -9.83 4.48
C GLY A 108 5.44 -10.37 5.29
N TYR A 109 5.39 -11.63 5.72
CA TYR A 109 6.52 -12.28 6.39
C TYR A 109 7.71 -12.48 5.45
N THR A 110 7.45 -12.98 4.25
CA THR A 110 8.47 -13.20 3.21
C THR A 110 9.17 -11.90 2.86
N ALA A 111 8.41 -10.83 2.57
CA ALA A 111 8.97 -9.53 2.20
C ALA A 111 9.90 -8.95 3.28
N ARG A 112 9.56 -9.15 4.57
CA ARG A 112 10.42 -8.73 5.70
C ARG A 112 11.67 -9.59 5.83
N ARG A 113 11.58 -10.89 5.55
CA ARG A 113 12.69 -11.86 5.63
C ARG A 113 13.67 -11.74 4.46
N THR A 114 13.17 -11.53 3.25
CA THR A 114 13.98 -11.51 2.02
C THR A 114 14.46 -10.12 1.63
N GLY A 115 13.96 -9.07 2.30
CA GLY A 115 14.29 -7.67 1.94
C GLY A 115 13.79 -7.27 0.56
N THR A 116 12.87 -8.04 -0.05
CA THR A 116 12.34 -7.79 -1.40
C THR A 116 11.12 -6.87 -1.36
N THR A 117 11.19 -5.78 -0.59
CA THR A 117 10.11 -4.79 -0.53
C THR A 117 10.15 -3.92 -1.78
N SER A 118 9.17 -4.07 -2.67
CA SER A 118 9.00 -3.20 -3.83
C SER A 118 7.82 -2.23 -3.62
N GLU A 119 7.95 -0.98 -4.08
CA GLU A 119 6.84 -0.02 -4.00
C GLU A 119 5.62 -0.48 -4.81
N LEU A 120 5.88 -1.13 -5.95
CA LEU A 120 4.84 -1.72 -6.79
C LEU A 120 4.08 -2.80 -6.03
N GLY A 121 4.80 -3.73 -5.41
CA GLY A 121 4.24 -4.82 -4.62
C GLY A 121 3.39 -4.29 -3.47
N ALA A 122 3.86 -3.28 -2.74
CA ALA A 122 3.09 -2.67 -1.65
C ALA A 122 1.78 -2.00 -2.11
N ARG A 123 1.79 -1.31 -3.25
CA ARG A 123 0.57 -0.69 -3.81
C ARG A 123 -0.39 -1.74 -4.37
N PHE A 124 0.17 -2.76 -5.02
CA PHE A 124 -0.58 -3.85 -5.60
C PHE A 124 -1.25 -4.69 -4.50
N ASP A 125 -0.49 -5.10 -3.49
CA ASP A 125 -0.97 -5.76 -2.28
C ASP A 125 -2.16 -5.03 -1.64
N MET A 126 -2.00 -3.73 -1.40
CA MET A 126 -3.03 -2.88 -0.81
C MET A 126 -4.29 -2.75 -1.70
N GLU A 127 -4.16 -2.84 -3.02
CA GLU A 127 -5.31 -2.83 -3.93
C GLU A 127 -6.08 -4.15 -3.85
N ILE A 128 -5.36 -5.28 -3.87
CA ILE A 128 -5.95 -6.61 -3.80
C ILE A 128 -6.72 -6.82 -2.49
N ASP A 129 -6.15 -6.39 -1.36
CA ASP A 129 -6.83 -6.42 -0.06
C ASP A 129 -8.11 -5.58 -0.08
N SER A 130 -8.05 -4.36 -0.63
CA SER A 130 -9.23 -3.50 -0.71
C SER A 130 -10.34 -4.05 -1.61
N VAL A 131 -9.99 -4.70 -2.72
CA VAL A 131 -10.97 -5.35 -3.59
C VAL A 131 -11.59 -6.55 -2.88
N LEU A 132 -10.79 -7.36 -2.18
CA LEU A 132 -11.32 -8.48 -1.40
C LEU A 132 -12.34 -8.00 -0.36
N VAL A 133 -11.99 -6.99 0.43
CA VAL A 133 -12.88 -6.38 1.43
C VAL A 133 -14.15 -5.85 0.77
N LEU A 134 -14.06 -5.14 -0.35
CA LEU A 134 -15.21 -4.62 -1.08
C LEU A 134 -16.14 -5.74 -1.57
N VAL A 135 -15.58 -6.80 -2.15
CA VAL A 135 -16.33 -7.96 -2.65
C VAL A 135 -17.05 -8.66 -1.49
N LEU A 136 -16.39 -8.86 -0.35
CA LEU A 136 -17.03 -9.43 0.83
C LEU A 136 -18.15 -8.55 1.36
N CYS A 137 -17.94 -7.22 1.41
CA CYS A 137 -18.99 -6.28 1.81
C CYS A 137 -20.20 -6.36 0.87
N LEU A 138 -19.97 -6.43 -0.45
CA LEU A 138 -21.04 -6.54 -1.44
C LEU A 138 -21.84 -7.83 -1.28
N HIS A 139 -21.16 -8.93 -0.97
CA HIS A 139 -21.81 -10.22 -0.73
C HIS A 139 -22.60 -10.24 0.60
N VAL A 140 -22.09 -9.62 1.66
CA VAL A 140 -22.74 -9.59 3.00
C VAL A 140 -23.86 -8.53 3.09
N ALA A 141 -23.82 -7.49 2.25
CA ALA A 141 -24.77 -6.37 2.30
C ALA A 141 -26.26 -6.76 2.19
N PRO A 142 -26.69 -7.74 1.38
CA PRO A 142 -28.09 -8.17 1.35
C PRO A 142 -28.58 -8.77 2.68
N ALA A 143 -27.69 -9.40 3.45
CA ALA A 143 -28.06 -10.04 4.72
C ALA A 143 -28.06 -9.07 5.90
N VAL A 144 -27.11 -8.13 5.96
CA VAL A 144 -26.90 -7.25 7.12
C VAL A 144 -27.31 -5.79 6.85
N GLY A 145 -27.43 -5.40 5.59
CA GLY A 145 -27.77 -4.05 5.14
C GLY A 145 -26.61 -3.33 4.44
N GLY A 146 -26.96 -2.36 3.58
CA GLY A 146 -26.00 -1.65 2.72
C GLY A 146 -24.97 -0.77 3.46
N TRP A 147 -25.15 -0.52 4.76
CA TRP A 147 -24.19 0.25 5.56
C TRP A 147 -22.82 -0.44 5.65
N VAL A 148 -22.75 -1.77 5.52
CA VAL A 148 -21.50 -2.55 5.50
C VAL A 148 -20.61 -2.14 4.33
N LEU A 149 -21.18 -1.63 3.24
CA LEU A 149 -20.43 -1.13 2.08
C LEU A 149 -19.49 0.04 2.43
N VAL A 150 -19.76 0.76 3.53
CA VAL A 150 -18.85 1.81 4.03
C VAL A 150 -17.46 1.24 4.33
N ILE A 151 -17.37 0.00 4.82
CA ILE A 151 -16.09 -0.67 5.11
C ILE A 151 -15.24 -0.79 3.84
N GLY A 152 -15.83 -1.35 2.77
CA GLY A 152 -15.16 -1.50 1.47
C GLY A 152 -14.93 -0.18 0.75
N ALA A 153 -15.85 0.78 0.89
CA ALA A 153 -15.76 2.09 0.23
C ALA A 153 -14.69 3.00 0.83
N MET A 154 -14.34 2.83 2.11
CA MET A 154 -13.45 3.74 2.85
C MET A 154 -12.09 3.94 2.17
N ARG A 155 -11.49 2.88 1.62
CA ARG A 155 -10.23 2.95 0.87
C ARG A 155 -10.35 3.85 -0.36
N TYR A 156 -11.39 3.66 -1.15
CA TYR A 156 -11.64 4.43 -2.37
C TYR A 156 -11.97 5.89 -2.03
N LEU A 157 -12.73 6.11 -0.96
CA LEU A 157 -13.00 7.45 -0.42
C LEU A 157 -11.71 8.15 0.00
N PHE A 158 -10.78 7.45 0.66
CA PHE A 158 -9.48 8.02 1.04
C PHE A 158 -8.60 8.33 -0.18
N GLY A 159 -8.59 7.45 -1.18
CA GLY A 159 -7.90 7.70 -2.45
C GLY A 159 -8.44 8.92 -3.17
N ALA A 160 -9.78 9.05 -3.26
CA ALA A 160 -10.45 10.20 -3.83
C ALA A 160 -10.18 11.49 -3.03
N ALA A 161 -10.22 11.41 -1.70
CA ALA A 161 -9.90 12.53 -0.82
C ALA A 161 -8.46 13.01 -1.02
N THR A 162 -7.50 12.09 -1.12
CA THR A 162 -6.07 12.42 -1.35
C THR A 162 -5.84 13.05 -2.73
N TRP A 163 -6.66 12.69 -3.72
CA TRP A 163 -6.62 13.30 -5.04
C TRP A 163 -7.16 14.74 -5.03
N MET A 164 -8.29 14.95 -4.34
CA MET A 164 -8.99 16.24 -4.23
C MET A 164 -8.29 17.24 -3.29
N LEU A 165 -7.68 16.74 -2.21
CA LEU A 165 -7.07 17.56 -1.16
C LEU A 165 -5.55 17.39 -1.23
N GLU A 166 -4.87 18.30 -1.92
CA GLU A 166 -3.42 18.21 -2.14
C GLU A 166 -2.61 18.17 -0.83
N TRP A 167 -3.17 18.73 0.26
CA TRP A 167 -2.57 18.68 1.59
C TRP A 167 -2.57 17.27 2.21
N MET A 168 -3.43 16.35 1.75
CA MET A 168 -3.43 14.94 2.15
C MET A 168 -2.39 14.10 1.38
N ARG A 169 -1.71 14.65 0.37
CA ARG A 169 -0.66 13.93 -0.39
C ARG A 169 0.62 13.68 0.41
N GLY A 170 0.69 14.14 1.66
CA GLY A 170 1.76 13.78 2.59
C GLY A 170 1.72 12.28 2.89
N SER A 171 2.88 11.62 2.81
CA SER A 171 3.00 10.21 3.22
C SER A 171 2.78 10.10 4.73
N ALA A 172 1.58 9.64 5.15
CA ALA A 172 1.35 9.25 6.53
C ALA A 172 2.34 8.14 6.92
N PRO A 173 2.96 8.18 8.11
CA PRO A 173 3.94 7.19 8.51
C PRO A 173 3.28 5.81 8.53
N PRO A 174 3.96 4.77 8.06
CA PRO A 174 3.39 3.43 8.02
C PRO A 174 3.12 2.95 9.44
N ARG A 175 1.86 3.03 9.89
CA ARG A 175 1.44 2.55 11.20
C ARG A 175 1.03 1.09 11.10
N TYR A 176 1.66 0.26 11.93
CA TYR A 176 1.31 -1.14 12.11
C TYR A 176 -0.19 -1.34 12.43
N TRP A 177 -0.80 -0.40 13.16
CA TRP A 177 -2.22 -0.45 13.53
C TRP A 177 -3.18 -0.48 12.33
N SER A 178 -2.91 0.31 11.28
CA SER A 178 -3.77 0.33 10.08
C SER A 178 -3.82 -1.04 9.40
N LYS A 179 -2.68 -1.75 9.36
CA LYS A 179 -2.60 -3.13 8.83
C LYS A 179 -3.38 -4.11 9.69
N VAL A 180 -3.31 -3.97 11.02
CA VAL A 180 -4.08 -4.83 11.94
C VAL A 180 -5.58 -4.62 11.74
N VAL A 181 -6.03 -3.37 11.59
CA VAL A 181 -7.44 -3.07 11.34
C VAL A 181 -7.90 -3.66 10.01
N ALA A 182 -7.11 -3.58 8.95
CA ALA A 182 -7.41 -4.20 7.65
C ALA A 182 -7.55 -5.73 7.76
N ALA A 183 -6.61 -6.40 8.44
CA ALA A 183 -6.70 -7.84 8.71
C ALA A 183 -7.96 -8.21 9.51
N ILE A 184 -8.31 -7.41 10.52
CA ILE A 184 -9.56 -7.57 11.28
C ILE A 184 -10.78 -7.43 10.36
N GLN A 185 -10.81 -6.45 9.45
CA GLN A 185 -11.93 -6.31 8.50
C GLN A 185 -12.11 -7.57 7.66
N GLY A 186 -11.02 -8.09 7.09
CA GLY A 186 -11.05 -9.31 6.27
C GLY A 186 -11.60 -10.51 7.05
N VAL A 187 -11.13 -10.72 8.28
CA VAL A 187 -11.59 -11.84 9.13
C VAL A 187 -13.05 -11.66 9.54
N VAL A 188 -13.46 -10.49 10.01
CA VAL A 188 -14.84 -10.22 10.43
C VAL A 188 -15.81 -10.41 9.27
N LEU A 189 -15.48 -9.92 8.08
CA LEU A 189 -16.31 -10.09 6.89
C LEU A 189 -16.36 -11.55 6.43
N THR A 190 -15.27 -12.30 6.56
CA THR A 190 -15.25 -13.74 6.27
C THR A 190 -16.17 -14.51 7.22
N VAL A 191 -16.13 -14.17 8.51
CA VAL A 191 -17.02 -14.77 9.53
C VAL A 191 -18.48 -14.39 9.27
N ALA A 192 -18.75 -13.13 8.89
CA ALA A 192 -20.09 -12.68 8.53
C ALA A 192 -20.63 -13.39 7.29
N MET A 193 -19.79 -13.57 6.26
CA MET A 193 -20.13 -14.35 5.06
C MET A 193 -20.40 -15.83 5.37
N ALA A 194 -19.68 -16.40 6.34
CA ALA A 194 -19.86 -17.80 6.72
C ALA A 194 -21.18 -18.07 7.47
N ASP A 195 -21.87 -17.03 7.93
CA ASP A 195 -23.14 -17.09 8.68
C ASP A 195 -23.10 -18.06 9.89
N VAL A 196 -21.94 -18.15 10.56
CA VAL A 196 -21.72 -19.08 11.68
C VAL A 196 -22.27 -18.54 13.00
N LEU A 197 -22.50 -17.22 13.07
CA LEU A 197 -22.90 -16.52 14.29
C LEU A 197 -24.36 -16.04 14.21
N PRO A 198 -25.07 -15.95 15.35
CA PRO A 198 -26.38 -15.33 15.40
C PRO A 198 -26.35 -13.89 14.87
N ALA A 199 -27.38 -13.49 14.12
CA ALA A 199 -27.46 -12.18 13.47
C ALA A 199 -27.12 -10.96 14.37
N PRO A 200 -27.51 -10.89 15.67
CA PRO A 200 -27.12 -9.79 16.54
C PRO A 200 -25.61 -9.72 16.78
N LEU A 201 -24.95 -10.87 16.90
CA LEU A 201 -23.52 -10.94 17.15
C LEU A 201 -22.73 -10.58 15.89
N THR A 202 -23.16 -11.05 14.72
CA THR A 202 -22.60 -10.66 13.42
C THR A 202 -22.70 -9.14 13.20
N THR A 203 -23.87 -8.56 13.50
CA THR A 203 -24.08 -7.10 13.43
C THR A 203 -23.16 -6.36 14.39
N LEU A 204 -23.06 -6.82 15.65
CA LEU A 204 -22.17 -6.22 16.64
C LEU A 204 -20.71 -6.24 16.18
N MET A 205 -20.23 -7.37 15.66
CA MET A 205 -18.86 -7.50 15.13
C MET A 205 -18.61 -6.51 13.98
N LEU A 206 -19.56 -6.39 13.04
CA LEU A 206 -19.44 -5.47 11.92
C LEU A 206 -19.48 -3.99 12.37
N VAL A 207 -20.31 -3.64 13.36
CA VAL A 207 -20.34 -2.29 13.95
C VAL A 207 -19.00 -1.96 14.63
N VAL A 208 -18.45 -2.89 15.42
CA VAL A 208 -17.11 -2.74 16.01
C VAL A 208 -16.05 -2.59 14.92
N SER A 209 -16.17 -3.36 13.84
CA SER A 209 -15.28 -3.30 12.68
C SER A 209 -15.30 -1.90 12.03
N VAL A 210 -16.49 -1.32 11.81
CA VAL A 210 -16.64 0.06 11.31
C VAL A 210 -16.04 1.07 12.29
N ALA A 211 -16.28 0.92 13.59
CA ALA A 211 -15.74 1.84 14.60
C ALA A 211 -14.20 1.84 14.59
N LEU A 212 -13.58 0.67 14.54
CA LEU A 212 -12.11 0.53 14.42
C LEU A 212 -11.58 1.15 13.13
N LEU A 213 -12.30 0.98 12.02
CA LEU A 213 -11.94 1.56 10.73
C LEU A 213 -11.98 3.09 10.80
N VAL A 214 -13.10 3.65 11.29
CA VAL A 214 -13.28 5.10 11.45
C VAL A 214 -12.24 5.68 12.41
N GLU A 215 -11.93 4.99 13.51
CA GLU A 215 -10.90 5.41 14.44
C GLU A 215 -9.52 5.41 13.78
N SER A 216 -9.15 4.33 13.07
CA SER A 216 -7.87 4.25 12.36
C SER A 216 -7.73 5.38 11.34
N PHE A 217 -8.74 5.57 10.50
CA PHE A 217 -8.75 6.63 9.49
C PHE A 217 -8.75 8.03 10.12
N GLY A 218 -9.55 8.25 11.16
CA GLY A 218 -9.63 9.51 11.86
C GLY A 218 -8.29 9.92 12.45
N ARG A 219 -7.53 8.97 13.02
CA ARG A 219 -6.19 9.25 13.53
C ARG A 219 -5.19 9.58 12.41
N ASP A 220 -5.28 8.90 11.26
CA ASP A 220 -4.38 9.17 10.13
C ASP A 220 -4.65 10.54 9.49
N VAL A 221 -5.93 10.93 9.37
CA VAL A 221 -6.34 12.27 8.93
C VAL A 221 -5.92 13.35 9.94
N ALA A 222 -6.12 13.11 11.24
CA ALA A 222 -5.71 14.04 12.28
C ALA A 222 -4.19 14.27 12.28
N TRP A 223 -3.39 13.23 12.10
CA TRP A 223 -1.94 13.35 12.00
C TRP A 223 -1.50 14.19 10.79
N LEU A 224 -2.11 13.95 9.62
CA LEU A 224 -1.85 14.77 8.42
C LEU A 224 -2.24 16.23 8.65
N TRP A 225 -3.34 16.48 9.35
CA TRP A 225 -3.81 17.82 9.66
C TRP A 225 -2.88 18.56 10.63
N THR A 226 -2.36 17.91 11.67
CA THR A 226 -1.43 18.54 12.61
C THR A 226 -0.10 18.87 11.94
N ASN A 227 0.41 17.97 11.08
CA ASN A 227 1.71 18.15 10.42
C ASN A 227 1.69 19.13 9.24
N ARG A 228 0.50 19.56 8.77
CA ARG A 228 0.38 20.61 7.75
C ARG A 228 0.93 21.96 8.23
N HIS A 229 0.79 22.25 9.53
CA HIS A 229 1.16 23.54 10.11
C HIS A 229 2.68 23.73 10.17
N LEU A 230 3.43 22.64 10.37
CA LEU A 230 4.90 22.63 10.40
C LEU A 230 5.50 22.79 9.00
N ARG A 231 4.86 22.28 7.95
CA ARG A 231 5.36 22.44 6.56
C ARG A 231 5.25 23.87 6.05
N HIS A 232 4.17 24.58 6.38
CA HIS A 232 4.02 25.99 6.00
C HIS A 232 5.06 26.88 6.71
N THR A 233 5.31 26.68 8.01
CA THR A 233 6.31 27.49 8.74
C THR A 233 7.74 27.30 8.24
N VAL A 234 8.11 26.10 7.80
CA VAL A 234 9.46 25.82 7.29
C VAL A 234 9.64 26.35 5.86
N ILE A 235 8.62 26.26 4.99
CA ILE A 235 8.69 26.81 3.63
C ILE A 235 8.66 28.34 3.66
N ASP A 236 7.78 28.95 4.45
CA ASP A 236 7.70 30.41 4.59
C ASP A 236 8.95 30.97 5.29
N GLY A 237 9.50 30.25 6.28
CA GLY A 237 10.74 30.62 6.96
C GLY A 237 11.99 30.48 6.08
N ALA A 238 12.06 29.46 5.22
CA ALA A 238 13.15 29.29 4.26
C ALA A 238 13.09 30.32 3.13
N GLN A 239 11.88 30.69 2.67
CA GLN A 239 11.69 31.78 1.71
C GLN A 239 12.02 33.14 2.33
N GLY A 240 11.62 33.40 3.58
CA GLY A 240 12.01 34.62 4.31
C GLY A 240 13.53 34.74 4.52
N ALA A 241 14.22 33.64 4.83
CA ALA A 241 15.67 33.62 4.99
C ALA A 241 16.43 33.81 3.65
N MET A 242 15.86 33.37 2.52
CA MET A 242 16.44 33.60 1.18
C MET A 242 16.18 35.02 0.64
N VAL A 243 15.10 35.68 1.06
CA VAL A 243 14.72 37.04 0.61
C VAL A 243 15.46 38.14 1.39
N GLN A 244 16.30 37.78 2.36
CA GLN A 244 17.15 38.72 3.08
C GLN A 244 18.60 38.67 2.53
N PRO A 245 18.90 39.30 1.38
CA PRO A 245 20.28 39.43 0.94
C PRO A 245 20.99 40.36 1.92
N ALA A 246 22.20 39.95 2.30
CA ALA A 246 23.16 40.67 3.12
C ALA A 246 23.14 42.20 2.88
N SER A 247 22.42 42.92 3.73
CA SER A 247 22.58 44.36 3.86
C SER A 247 23.41 44.64 5.11
N SER A 248 24.54 45.31 4.86
CA SER A 248 25.35 46.11 5.79
C SER A 248 26.16 45.39 6.88
N ALA A 249 27.44 45.15 6.54
CA ALA A 249 28.56 45.45 7.44
C ALA A 249 29.82 45.77 6.61
N SER A 250 29.85 46.98 6.06
CA SER A 250 31.05 47.62 5.53
C SER A 250 31.90 48.15 6.69
N HIS A 251 33.15 47.71 6.83
CA HIS A 251 34.20 48.52 7.46
C HIS A 251 35.60 48.18 6.91
N SER A 252 36.01 49.00 5.92
CA SER A 252 37.29 49.74 5.85
C SER A 252 38.60 49.03 6.25
N ALA A 253 39.40 48.70 5.23
CA ALA A 253 40.86 48.57 5.32
C ALA A 253 41.55 49.95 5.23
N PRO A 254 42.77 50.09 5.77
CA PRO A 254 43.84 50.69 4.97
C PRO A 254 45.23 50.02 5.14
N GLY A 255 45.89 49.76 4.00
CA GLY A 255 47.19 50.36 3.66
C GLY A 255 48.53 49.78 4.17
N THR A 256 49.25 49.14 3.24
CA THR A 256 50.69 49.30 2.87
C THR A 256 51.84 48.83 3.78
N GLY A 257 52.76 48.03 3.19
CA GLY A 257 54.18 47.99 3.59
C GLY A 257 55.01 46.77 3.14
N ALA A 258 55.67 46.89 1.97
CA ALA A 258 57.02 46.42 1.60
C ALA A 258 57.51 44.97 1.83
N GLY A 259 58.16 44.38 0.79
CA GLY A 259 59.14 43.30 0.96
C GLY A 259 59.37 42.44 -0.29
N LEU A 260 60.46 42.71 -1.01
CA LEU A 260 60.98 41.95 -2.16
C LEU A 260 61.65 40.61 -1.76
N ALA A 261 61.65 39.68 -2.71
CA ALA A 261 62.73 38.74 -3.08
C ALA A 261 62.52 37.22 -2.89
N GLU A 262 62.81 36.50 -3.99
CA GLU A 262 63.64 35.28 -4.08
C GLU A 262 63.00 33.87 -4.30
N LEU A 263 63.03 33.45 -5.58
CA LEU A 263 63.52 32.19 -6.19
C LEU A 263 63.28 30.78 -5.56
N THR A 264 62.33 30.04 -6.18
CA THR A 264 62.39 28.62 -6.66
C THR A 264 62.72 27.44 -5.68
N PRO A 265 62.68 26.15 -6.07
CA PRO A 265 61.62 25.23 -5.63
C PRO A 265 62.10 23.95 -4.88
N SER A 266 61.13 23.23 -4.33
CA SER A 266 61.10 21.77 -4.05
C SER A 266 61.08 21.30 -2.59
N LYS A 267 60.16 20.35 -2.41
CA LYS A 267 60.12 19.19 -1.49
C LYS A 267 59.67 19.37 -0.04
N THR A 268 58.45 18.84 0.18
CA THR A 268 57.97 18.01 1.32
C THR A 268 58.08 18.57 2.73
N ASP A 269 56.94 18.85 3.36
CA ASP A 269 56.43 17.97 4.42
C ASP A 269 55.03 18.39 4.90
N GLY A 270 54.34 17.44 5.51
CA GLY A 270 52.90 17.31 5.54
C GLY A 270 52.11 18.33 6.35
N LEU A 271 50.88 18.56 5.91
CA LEU A 271 49.80 19.03 6.75
C LEU A 271 48.54 18.18 6.49
N GLN A 272 48.03 17.73 7.62
CA GLN A 272 47.06 16.69 7.91
C GLN A 272 45.64 17.18 7.58
N TRP A 273 44.91 16.48 6.71
CA TRP A 273 43.49 16.77 6.46
C TRP A 273 42.62 16.02 7.48
N SER A 274 42.39 16.66 8.63
CA SER A 274 41.33 16.39 9.61
C SER A 274 40.47 17.67 9.68
N ASP A 275 39.15 17.73 9.68
CA ASP A 275 38.08 16.77 9.94
C ASP A 275 36.86 17.24 9.12
N ARG A 276 36.18 16.33 8.42
CA ARG A 276 34.79 16.56 8.01
C ARG A 276 33.91 16.06 9.16
N PRO A 277 32.94 16.83 9.67
CA PRO A 277 32.00 16.31 10.65
C PRO A 277 31.18 15.19 10.02
N THR A 278 31.46 13.96 10.42
CA THR A 278 30.61 12.80 10.22
C THR A 278 29.27 13.07 10.89
N VAL A 279 28.24 13.29 10.08
CA VAL A 279 26.85 13.31 10.55
C VAL A 279 26.51 11.91 11.03
N ALA A 280 26.53 11.73 12.35
CA ALA A 280 26.08 10.52 13.02
C ALA A 280 24.57 10.39 12.83
N VAL A 281 24.16 9.54 11.89
CA VAL A 281 22.78 9.04 11.85
C VAL A 281 22.62 8.08 13.02
N ALA A 282 21.96 8.55 14.08
CA ALA A 282 21.66 7.76 15.26
C ALA A 282 20.80 6.54 14.87
N ARG A 283 21.42 5.37 14.76
CA ARG A 283 20.75 4.08 14.94
C ARG A 283 20.24 4.01 16.37
N ARG A 284 18.96 4.31 16.59
CA ARG A 284 18.26 3.78 17.78
C ARG A 284 17.60 2.46 17.40
N GLY A 285 18.35 1.38 17.65
CA GLY A 285 17.75 0.11 18.01
C GLY A 285 17.19 0.22 19.43
N ILE A 286 15.99 -0.31 19.63
CA ILE A 286 15.58 -0.83 20.93
C ILE A 286 15.05 -2.23 20.68
N ALA A 287 15.73 -3.19 21.29
CA ALA A 287 15.35 -4.57 21.41
C ALA A 287 14.88 -4.82 22.86
N ARG A 288 13.88 -5.71 22.99
CA ARG A 288 13.43 -6.46 24.19
C ARG A 288 12.68 -5.63 25.23
N VAL A 289 11.61 -6.13 25.87
CA VAL A 289 11.26 -7.52 26.28
C VAL A 289 10.05 -8.06 25.56
#